data_AF-A0A3D2IGS3-F1
#
_entry.id   AF-A0A3D2IGS3-F1
#
_cell.length_a   1.000
_cell.length_b   1.000
_cell.length_c   1.000
_cell.angle_alpha   90.00
_cell.angle_beta   90.00
_cell.angle_gamma   90.00
#
_symmetry.space_group_name_H-M   'P 1'
#
loop_
_entity.id
_entity.type
_entity.pdbx_description
1 polymer ?
#
loop_
_entity_poly.entity_id
_entity_poly.type
_entity_poly.pdbx_seq_one_letter_code
_entity_poly.pdbx_strand_id
1 'polypeptide(L)'
;MDAKKKFNRSSEKEISNLFKGMLKMLEDMKMDHDFHYDKLYENIPEKYHSILRTADHFTPDKVNWIRKRILDLGNESIRNLVEETDNYTVSFIFTKD
;
A
#
# COMPACT_ATOMS: atom_id res chain seq x y z
N MET A 1 27.48 18.80 -3.32
CA MET A 1 26.13 18.20 -3.36
C MET A 1 26.34 16.70 -3.49
N ASP A 2 25.89 15.90 -2.52
CA ASP A 2 26.13 14.44 -2.52
C ASP A 2 25.13 13.76 -3.48
N ALA A 3 25.65 13.24 -4.59
CA ALA A 3 24.85 12.60 -5.64
C ALA A 3 24.12 11.35 -5.12
N LYS A 4 24.77 10.57 -4.24
CA LYS A 4 24.16 9.42 -3.57
C LYS A 4 22.97 9.86 -2.71
N LYS A 5 23.17 10.88 -1.88
CA LYS A 5 22.10 11.42 -1.02
C LYS A 5 20.90 11.91 -1.84
N LYS A 6 21.14 12.55 -2.98
CA LYS A 6 20.06 13.02 -3.88
C LYS A 6 19.33 11.84 -4.53
N PHE A 7 20.06 10.81 -4.98
CA PHE A 7 19.48 9.59 -5.53
C PHE A 7 18.61 8.87 -4.49
N ASN A 8 19.14 8.58 -3.30
CA ASN A 8 18.41 7.90 -2.23
C ASN A 8 17.11 8.64 -1.88
N ARG A 9 17.18 9.96 -1.68
CA ARG A 9 15.99 10.76 -1.38
C ARG A 9 14.93 10.71 -2.50
N SER A 10 15.35 10.71 -3.76
CA SER A 10 14.42 10.60 -4.89
C SER A 10 13.77 9.22 -4.91
N SER A 11 14.56 8.17 -4.73
CA SER A 11 14.07 6.80 -4.73
C SER A 11 13.16 6.52 -3.53
N GLU A 12 13.53 6.95 -2.32
CA GLU A 12 12.69 6.90 -1.12
C GLU A 12 11.31 7.52 -1.35
N LYS A 13 11.27 8.68 -2.04
CA LYS A 13 10.03 9.36 -2.38
C LYS A 13 9.17 8.53 -3.34
N GLU A 14 9.76 7.99 -4.41
CA GLU A 14 9.01 7.19 -5.38
C GLU A 14 8.52 5.87 -4.79
N ILE A 15 9.36 5.19 -4.01
CA ILE A 15 9.01 4.01 -3.23
C ILE A 15 7.87 4.36 -2.26
N SER A 16 7.96 5.45 -1.51
CA SER A 16 6.87 5.92 -0.63
C SER A 16 5.56 6.21 -1.39
N ASN A 17 5.65 6.79 -2.59
CA ASN A 17 4.47 7.07 -3.42
C ASN A 17 3.78 5.77 -3.85
N LEU A 18 4.56 4.75 -4.21
CA LEU A 18 4.04 3.43 -4.59
C LEU A 18 3.20 2.82 -3.47
N PHE A 19 3.73 2.76 -2.24
CA PHE A 19 2.97 2.17 -1.12
C PHE A 19 1.78 3.01 -0.68
N LYS A 20 1.85 4.35 -0.80
CA LYS A 20 0.67 5.21 -0.63
C LYS A 20 -0.41 4.89 -1.67
N GLY A 21 -0.02 4.59 -2.91
CA GLY A 21 -0.93 4.10 -3.94
C GLY A 21 -1.59 2.78 -3.55
N MET A 22 -0.82 1.83 -3.05
CA MET A 22 -1.35 0.54 -2.55
C MET A 22 -2.33 0.72 -1.38
N LEU A 23 -2.06 1.66 -0.47
CA LEU A 23 -2.98 1.97 0.63
C LEU A 23 -4.30 2.55 0.13
N LYS A 24 -4.28 3.42 -0.88
CA LYS A 24 -5.51 3.93 -1.51
C LYS A 24 -6.30 2.80 -2.17
N MET A 25 -5.62 1.92 -2.91
CA MET A 25 -6.30 0.75 -3.52
C MET A 25 -6.95 -0.14 -2.46
N LEU A 26 -6.31 -0.33 -1.31
CA LEU A 26 -6.89 -1.08 -0.19
C LEU A 26 -8.16 -0.39 0.37
N GLU A 27 -8.13 0.94 0.49
CA GLU A 27 -9.29 1.74 0.92
C GLU A 27 -10.43 1.63 -0.12
N ASP A 28 -10.12 1.75 -1.41
CA ASP A 28 -11.08 1.60 -2.51
C ASP A 28 -11.72 0.19 -2.51
N MET A 29 -10.93 -0.86 -2.31
CA MET A 29 -11.42 -2.24 -2.19
C MET A 29 -12.37 -2.40 -0.99
N LYS A 30 -12.10 -1.71 0.12
CA LYS A 30 -12.95 -1.78 1.32
C LYS A 30 -14.27 -1.08 1.07
N MET A 31 -14.25 0.09 0.43
CA MET A 31 -15.46 0.80 0.03
C MET A 31 -16.33 -0.03 -0.93
N ASP A 32 -15.72 -0.65 -1.95
CA ASP A 32 -16.45 -1.51 -2.89
C ASP A 32 -17.04 -2.75 -2.21
N HIS A 33 -16.28 -3.38 -1.32
CA HIS A 33 -16.77 -4.51 -0.52
C HIS A 33 -17.97 -4.13 0.35
N ASP A 34 -17.89 -2.99 1.06
CA ASP A 34 -18.96 -2.54 1.95
C ASP A 34 -20.22 -2.20 1.17
N PHE A 35 -20.06 -1.48 0.06
CA PHE A 35 -21.16 -1.21 -0.85
C PHE A 35 -21.83 -2.48 -1.38
N HIS A 36 -21.06 -3.53 -1.69
CA HIS A 36 -21.61 -4.81 -2.09
C HIS A 36 -22.40 -5.49 -0.97
N TYR A 37 -21.89 -5.50 0.26
CA TYR A 37 -22.58 -6.13 1.39
C TYR A 37 -23.82 -5.36 1.82
N ASP A 38 -23.80 -4.03 1.78
CA ASP A 38 -24.97 -3.19 2.06
C ASP A 38 -26.14 -3.57 1.13
N LYS A 39 -25.89 -3.70 -0.17
CA LYS A 39 -26.90 -4.17 -1.14
C LYS A 39 -27.42 -5.57 -0.81
N LEU A 40 -26.55 -6.48 -0.36
CA LEU A 40 -26.98 -7.83 0.03
C LEU A 40 -27.89 -7.78 1.25
N TYR A 41 -27.54 -6.99 2.28
CA TYR A 41 -28.37 -6.84 3.48
C TYR A 41 -29.72 -6.17 3.18
N GLU A 42 -29.76 -5.19 2.27
CA GLU A 42 -30.99 -4.51 1.85
C GLU A 42 -31.97 -5.43 1.10
N ASN A 43 -31.45 -6.36 0.29
CA ASN A 43 -32.26 -7.13 -0.66
C ASN A 43 -32.52 -8.58 -0.25
N ILE A 44 -31.77 -9.11 0.72
CA ILE A 44 -31.91 -10.49 1.18
C ILE A 44 -32.70 -10.52 2.51
N PRO A 45 -33.67 -11.43 2.68
CA PRO A 45 -34.41 -11.55 3.94
C PRO A 45 -33.52 -11.77 5.17
N GLU A 46 -33.83 -11.11 6.28
CA GLU A 46 -33.04 -11.11 7.53
C GLU A 46 -32.68 -12.52 8.03
N LYS A 47 -33.56 -13.51 7.83
CA LYS A 47 -33.31 -14.92 8.21
C LYS A 47 -32.04 -15.52 7.59
N TYR A 48 -31.51 -14.95 6.49
CA TYR A 48 -30.28 -15.38 5.84
C TYR A 48 -29.07 -14.50 6.14
N HIS A 49 -29.23 -13.39 6.87
CA HIS A 49 -28.14 -12.45 7.15
C HIS A 49 -27.00 -13.05 7.98
N SER A 50 -27.24 -14.11 8.75
CA SER A 50 -26.18 -14.84 9.44
C SER A 50 -25.13 -15.43 8.48
N ILE A 51 -25.58 -15.91 7.31
CA ILE A 51 -24.71 -16.45 6.27
C ILE A 51 -23.92 -15.31 5.62
N LEU A 52 -24.57 -14.17 5.36
CA LEU A 52 -23.90 -12.97 4.82
C LEU A 52 -22.80 -12.49 5.77
N ARG A 53 -23.09 -12.35 7.07
CA ARG A 53 -22.08 -11.98 8.08
C ARG A 53 -20.90 -12.94 8.14
N THR A 54 -21.13 -14.21 7.86
CA THR A 54 -20.07 -15.22 7.85
C THR A 54 -19.17 -15.09 6.61
N ALA A 55 -19.74 -14.63 5.48
CA ALA A 55 -19.00 -14.39 4.24
C ALA A 55 -18.25 -13.03 4.23
N ASP A 56 -18.74 -12.05 5.01
CA ASP A 56 -18.12 -10.74 5.21
C ASP A 56 -16.80 -10.88 5.98
N HIS A 57 -15.71 -11.04 5.23
CA HIS A 57 -14.37 -11.29 5.75
C HIS A 57 -13.45 -10.07 5.61
N PHE A 58 -13.89 -9.01 4.92
CA PHE A 58 -13.12 -7.79 4.70
C PHE A 58 -13.36 -6.78 5.82
N THR A 59 -13.15 -7.25 7.04
CA THR A 59 -13.39 -6.51 8.27
C THR A 59 -12.38 -5.37 8.48
N PRO A 60 -12.68 -4.38 9.34
CA PRO A 60 -11.72 -3.34 9.70
C PRO A 60 -10.39 -3.89 10.22
N ASP A 61 -10.42 -4.97 11.00
CA ASP A 61 -9.20 -5.63 11.50
C ASP A 61 -8.38 -6.25 10.37
N LYS A 62 -9.04 -6.88 9.39
CA LYS A 62 -8.37 -7.43 8.20
C LYS A 62 -7.72 -6.31 7.39
N VAL A 63 -8.43 -5.21 7.15
CA VAL A 63 -7.91 -4.04 6.43
C VAL A 63 -6.72 -3.44 7.16
N ASN A 64 -6.81 -3.27 8.48
CA ASN A 64 -5.70 -2.75 9.29
C ASN A 64 -4.47 -3.67 9.26
N TRP A 65 -4.68 -4.99 9.29
CA TRP A 65 -3.60 -5.95 9.14
C TRP A 65 -2.90 -5.84 7.78
N ILE A 66 -3.66 -5.73 6.68
CA ILE A 66 -3.10 -5.54 5.33
C ILE A 66 -2.37 -4.19 5.24
N ARG A 67 -2.94 -3.11 5.77
CA ARG A 67 -2.32 -1.78 5.81
C ARG A 67 -0.97 -1.81 6.52
N LYS A 68 -0.89 -2.46 7.68
CA LYS A 68 0.38 -2.64 8.40
C LYS A 68 1.39 -3.39 7.55
N ARG A 69 0.97 -4.48 6.90
CA ARG A 69 1.83 -5.28 6.02
C ARG A 69 2.38 -4.46 4.84
N ILE A 70 1.57 -3.62 4.21
CA ILE A 70 1.99 -2.72 3.12
C ILE A 70 3.06 -1.74 3.62
N LEU A 71 2.83 -1.12 4.78
CA LEU A 71 3.77 -0.17 5.38
C LEU A 71 5.09 -0.84 5.77
N ASP A 72 5.03 -2.03 6.36
CA ASP A 72 6.23 -2.79 6.76
C ASP A 72 7.09 -3.13 5.54
N LEU A 73 6.47 -3.64 4.46
CA LEU A 73 7.14 -3.93 3.19
C LEU A 73 7.76 -2.67 2.57
N GLY A 74 7.05 -1.54 2.64
CA GLY A 74 7.56 -0.29 2.08
C GLY A 74 8.76 0.27 2.84
N ASN A 75 8.69 0.24 4.17
CA ASN A 75 9.80 0.65 5.03
C ASN A 75 11.03 -0.27 4.85
N GLU A 76 10.82 -1.58 4.70
CA GLU A 76 11.88 -2.54 4.39
C GLU A 76 12.51 -2.27 3.02
N SER A 77 11.69 -2.01 2.00
CA SER A 77 12.18 -1.67 0.66
C SER A 77 13.07 -0.42 0.64
N ILE A 78 12.70 0.61 1.42
CA ILE A 78 13.50 1.82 1.58
C ILE A 78 14.85 1.50 2.25
N ARG A 79 14.83 0.76 3.36
CA ARG A 79 16.06 0.41 4.08
C ARG A 79 17.01 -0.38 3.19
N ASN A 80 16.51 -1.41 2.52
CA ASN A 80 17.30 -2.26 1.63
C ASN A 80 17.93 -1.45 0.50
N LEU A 81 17.19 -0.50 -0.09
CA LEU A 81 17.75 0.36 -1.13
C LEU A 81 18.91 1.22 -0.60
N VAL A 82 18.74 1.83 0.59
CA VAL A 82 19.76 2.70 1.17
C VAL A 82 21.01 1.90 1.51
N GLU A 83 20.86 0.77 2.20
CA GLU A 83 21.96 -0.15 2.53
C GLU A 83 22.69 -0.62 1.28
N GLU A 84 21.95 -0.99 0.23
CA GLU A 84 22.52 -1.42 -1.04
C GLU A 84 23.26 -0.29 -1.76
N THR A 85 22.73 0.93 -1.72
CA THR A 85 23.38 2.09 -2.35
C THR A 85 24.65 2.52 -1.60
N ASP A 86 24.78 2.20 -0.32
CA ASP A 86 26.01 2.45 0.43
C ASP A 86 27.20 1.65 -0.14
N ASN A 87 26.96 0.52 -0.81
CA ASN A 87 27.97 -0.28 -1.49
C ASN A 87 28.47 0.31 -2.83
N TYR A 88 27.85 1.39 -3.33
CA TYR A 88 28.14 1.96 -4.65
C TYR A 88 28.67 3.39 -4.60
N THR A 89 29.42 3.77 -5.64
CA THR A 89 29.67 5.20 -5.94
C THR A 89 28.60 5.69 -6.92
N VAL A 90 27.92 6.78 -6.56
CA VAL A 90 26.86 7.36 -7.38
C VAL A 90 27.33 8.69 -7.97
N SER A 91 27.23 8.83 -9.28
CA SER A 91 27.53 10.06 -10.01
C SER A 91 26.46 10.33 -11.06
N PHE A 92 26.11 11.60 -11.27
CA PHE A 92 25.17 11.99 -12.33
C PHE A 92 25.94 12.48 -13.56
N ILE A 93 25.62 11.93 -14.72
CA ILE A 93 26.10 12.42 -16.02
C ILE A 93 24.93 13.15 -16.66
N PHE A 94 25.06 14.47 -16.81
CA PHE A 94 24.07 15.29 -17.48
C PHE A 94 24.51 15.47 -18.94
N THR A 95 23.72 14.96 -19.87
CA THR A 95 23.87 15.32 -21.28
C THR A 95 23.38 16.75 -21.47
N LYS A 96 24.14 17.59 -22.17
CA LYS A 96 23.66 18.92 -22.59
C LYS A 96 22.55 18.72 -23.62
N ASP A 97 21.46 19.46 -23.45
CA ASP A 97 20.47 19.71 -24.51
C ASP A 97 21.13 20.37 -25.73
#